data_AF-A0A5R9A7A4-F1
#
_entry.id   AF-A0A5R9A7A4-F1
#
_cell.length_a   1.000
_cell.length_b   1.000
_cell.length_c   1.000
_cell.angle_alpha   90.00
_cell.angle_beta   90.00
_cell.angle_gamma   90.00
#
_symmetry.space_group_name_H-M   'P 1'
#
loop_
_entity.id
_entity.type
_entity.pdbx_description
1 polymer ?
#
loop_
_entity_poly.entity_id
_entity_poly.type
_entity_poly.pdbx_seq_one_letter_code
_entity_poly.pdbx_strand_id
1 'polypeptide(L)' 'MDIFKGQNLLEFSDRFKTDNDCKEYLASTKSRTAFKCSRCNHTACQTRDDFSRQCNICRHT' A
#
# COMPACT_ATOMS: atom_id res chain seq x y z
N MET A 1 -0.68 -19.45 0.40
CA MET A 1 -0.30 -18.48 1.45
C MET A 1 1.09 -18.84 1.91
N ASP A 2 2.10 -18.04 1.58
CA ASP A 2 3.44 -18.20 2.14
C ASP A 2 3.37 -17.92 3.64
N ILE A 3 3.57 -18.99 4.42
CA ILE A 3 3.69 -18.92 5.88
C ILE A 3 5.01 -18.22 6.16
N PHE A 4 4.94 -17.01 6.72
CA PHE A 4 6.09 -16.17 7.04
C PHE A 4 7.01 -16.91 8.03
N LYS A 5 8.12 -17.48 7.57
CA LYS A 5 9.03 -18.33 8.39
C LYS A 5 10.04 -17.54 9.23
N GLY A 6 9.68 -16.32 9.63
CA GLY A 6 10.56 -15.41 10.36
C GLY A 6 11.59 -14.78 9.42
N GLN A 7 11.31 -13.55 9.00
CA GLN A 7 12.36 -12.68 8.50
C GLN A 7 13.26 -12.35 9.70
N ASN A 8 14.58 -12.48 9.54
CA ASN A 8 15.53 -12.10 10.59
C ASN A 8 15.20 -10.65 11.02
N LEU A 9 15.00 -10.40 12.31
CA LEU A 9 14.54 -9.09 12.82
C LEU A 9 15.44 -7.94 12.33
N LEU A 10 16.74 -8.23 12.11
CA LEU A 10 17.71 -7.31 11.53
C LEU A 10 17.34 -6.95 10.08
N GLU A 11 17.00 -7.93 9.25
CA GLU A 11 16.57 -7.73 7.85
C GLU A 11 15.24 -6.97 7.76
N PHE A 12 14.32 -7.21 8.69
CA PHE A 12 13.08 -6.43 8.77
C PHE A 12 13.37 -4.97 9.14
N SER A 13 14.24 -4.74 10.12
CA SER A 13 14.60 -3.39 10.57
C SER A 13 15.41 -2.62 9.53
N ASP A 14 16.26 -3.32 8.76
CA ASP A 14 17.01 -2.74 7.65
C ASP A 14 16.08 -2.36 6.48
N ARG A 15 15.16 -3.27 6.13
CA ARG A 15 14.20 -3.06 5.04
C ARG A 15 13.09 -2.07 5.36
N PHE A 16 12.71 -1.92 6.63
CA PHE A 16 11.67 -0.99 7.09
C PHE A 16 12.27 0.10 7.98
N LYS A 17 13.39 0.67 7.54
CA LYS A 17 14.12 1.71 8.28
C LYS A 17 13.37 3.03 8.35
N THR A 18 12.54 3.32 7.36
CA THR A 18 11.80 4.57 7.24
C THR A 18 10.30 4.33 7.09
N ASP A 19 9.49 5.32 7.48
CA ASP A 19 8.04 5.30 7.24
C ASP A 19 7.72 5.22 5.73
N ASN A 20 8.61 5.73 4.89
CA ASN A 20 8.48 5.67 3.43
C ASN A 20 8.64 4.23 2.88
N ASP A 21 9.60 3.46 3.39
CA ASP A 21 9.75 2.03 3.05
C ASP A 21 8.48 1.24 3.39
N CYS A 22 7.91 1.52 4.57
CA CYS A 22 6.64 0.91 4.99
C CYS A 22 5.51 1.27 4.02
N LYS A 23 5.37 2.55 3.65
CA LYS A 23 4.35 3.02 2.72
C LYS A 23 4.48 2.41 1.33
N GLU A 24 5.68 2.34 0.78
CA GLU A 24 5.96 1.73 -0.52
C GLU A 24 5.60 0.24 -0.52
N TYR A 25 6.03 -0.50 0.50
CA TYR A 25 5.72 -1.92 0.64
C TYR A 25 4.20 -2.18 0.75
N LEU A 26 3.51 -1.38 1.56
CA LEU A 26 2.05 -1.48 1.70
C LEU A 26 1.33 -1.09 0.39
N ALA A 27 1.80 -0.08 -0.32
CA ALA A 27 1.22 0.35 -1.59
C ALA A 27 1.41 -0.69 -2.70
N SER A 28 2.60 -1.29 -2.80
CA SER A 28 2.87 -2.38 -3.75
C SER A 28 2.08 -3.66 -3.42
N THR A 29 1.82 -3.90 -2.14
CA THR A 29 0.94 -5.01 -1.71
C THR A 29 -0.51 -4.71 -2.09
N LYS A 30 -0.99 -3.50 -1.83
CA LYS A 30 -2.34 -3.03 -2.21
C LYS A 30 -2.52 -2.93 -3.72
N SER A 31 -1.45 -2.79 -4.50
CA SER A 31 -1.55 -2.71 -5.97
C SER A 31 -1.91 -4.02 -6.64
N ARG A 32 -1.65 -5.14 -5.97
CA ARG A 32 -2.06 -6.48 -6.40
C ARG A 32 -3.56 -6.70 -6.28
N THR A 33 -4.25 -5.87 -5.49
CA THR A 33 -5.70 -5.90 -5.32
C THR A 33 -6.36 -4.81 -6.15
N ALA A 34 -7.52 -5.12 -6.72
CA ALA A 34 -8.34 -4.14 -7.40
C ALA A 34 -8.70 -3.00 -6.44
N PHE A 35 -8.42 -1.75 -6.84
CA PHE A 35 -8.85 -0.60 -6.06
C PHE A 35 -10.37 -0.51 -6.12
N LYS A 36 -11.00 -0.31 -4.96
CA LYS A 36 -12.41 -0.01 -4.83
C LYS A 36 -12.58 1.01 -3.71
N CYS A 37 -13.12 2.17 -4.05
CA CYS A 37 -13.34 3.22 -3.06
C CYS A 37 -14.42 2.80 -2.05
N SER A 38 -14.13 2.90 -0.75
CA SER A 38 -15.07 2.56 0.33
C SER A 38 -16.31 3.46 0.39
N ARG A 39 -16.26 4.66 -0.20
CA ARG A 39 -17.37 5.63 -0.19
C ARG A 39 -18.27 5.56 -1.42
N CYS A 40 -17.70 5.39 -2.61
CA CYS A 40 -18.46 5.47 -3.86
C CYS A 40 -18.39 4.19 -4.71
N ASN A 41 -17.70 3.16 -4.22
CA ASN A 41 -17.50 1.87 -4.91
C ASN A 41 -16.83 1.96 -6.28
N HIS A 42 -16.28 3.12 -6.66
CA HIS A 42 -15.60 3.31 -7.92
C HIS A 42 -14.21 2.67 -7.92
N THR A 43 -13.77 2.22 -9.09
CA THR A 43 -12.52 1.48 -9.28
C THR A 43 -11.37 2.35 -9.82
N ALA A 44 -11.65 3.55 -10.33
CA ALA A 44 -10.59 4.46 -10.75
C ALA A 44 -10.05 5.29 -9.57
N CYS A 45 -8.72 5.27 -9.44
CA CYS A 45 -7.94 6.09 -8.51
C CYS A 45 -6.75 6.77 -9.22
N GLN A 46 -6.26 7.87 -8.67
CA GLN A 46 -4.92 8.38 -8.96
C GLN A 46 -3.96 7.92 -7.88
N THR A 47 -2.70 7.72 -8.28
CA THR A 47 -1.61 7.42 -7.34
C THR A 47 -0.87 8.73 -7.08
N ARG A 48 -0.63 9.04 -5.81
CA ARG A 48 0.11 10.23 -5.36
C ARG A 48 1.59 9.90 -5.14
N ASP A 49 2.40 10.94 -4.95
CA ASP A 49 3.82 10.82 -4.62
C ASP A 49 4.06 10.09 -3.28
N ASP A 50 3.11 10.18 -2.36
CA ASP A 50 3.16 9.50 -1.06
C ASP A 50 2.73 8.02 -1.11
N PHE A 51 2.64 7.43 -2.31
CA PHE A 51 2.17 6.06 -2.58
C PHE A 51 0.69 5.79 -2.23
N SER A 52 -0.06 6.78 -1.76
CA SER A 52 -1.50 6.67 -1.56
C SER A 52 -2.29 6.68 -2.86
N ARG A 53 -3.48 6.09 -2.81
CA ARG A 53 -4.44 6.06 -3.92
C ARG A 53 -5.63 6.92 -3.56
N GLN A 54 -5.91 7.93 -4.37
CA GLN A 54 -7.07 8.79 -4.17
C GLN A 54 -8.13 8.48 -5.22
N CYS A 55 -9.38 8.29 -4.80
CA CYS A 55 -10.50 8.12 -5.72
C CYS A 55 -10.68 9.36 -6.60
N ASN A 56 -10.83 9.15 -7.92
CA ASN A 56 -11.04 10.22 -8.87
C ASN A 56 -12.36 10.98 -8.70
N ILE A 57 -13.39 10.32 -8.17
CA ILE A 57 -14.74 10.87 -8.06
C ILE A 57 -14.89 11.64 -6.75
N CYS A 58 -14.73 10.95 -5.61
CA CYS A 58 -15.01 11.54 -4.31
C CYS A 58 -13.76 12.08 -3.59
N ARG A 59 -12.59 12.01 -4.23
CA ARG A 59 -11.27 12.42 -3.68
C ARG A 59 -10.94 11.78 -2.33
N HIS A 60 -11.57 10.66 -2.01
CA HIS A 60 -11.31 9.89 -0.81
C HIS A 60 -10.07 9.02 -1.01
N THR A 61 -9.17 9.05 -0.04
CA THR A 61 -7.91 8.30 -0.01
C THR A 61 -8.07 6.98 0.74
#